data_AF-A0A1H9E5D6-F1
#
_entry.id   AF-A0A1H9E5D6-F1
#
_cell.length_a   1.000
_cell.length_b   1.000
_cell.length_c   1.000
_cell.angle_alpha   90.00
_cell.angle_beta   90.00
_cell.angle_gamma   90.00
#
_symmetry.space_group_name_H-M   'P 1'
#
loop_
_entity.id
_entity.type
_entity.pdbx_description
1 polymer ?
#
loop_
_entity_poly.entity_id
_entity_poly.type
_entity_poly.pdbx_seq_one_letter_code
_entity_poly.pdbx_strand_id
1 'polypeptide(L)' 'MDSERTPLSDSDLDVIFRASELMIPDDLKAGVYAAARDLKQVTQLLRQPRTAASEPSNIFSLIRRS' A
#
# COMPACT_ATOMS: atom_id res chain seq x y z
N MET A 1 -8.84 12.86 19.13
CA MET A 1 -8.08 11.66 19.52
C MET A 1 -7.13 11.38 18.37
N ASP A 2 -6.04 12.15 18.32
CA ASP A 2 -5.00 12.01 17.32
C ASP A 2 -4.03 10.95 17.83
N SER A 3 -4.37 9.67 17.58
CA SER A 3 -3.39 8.60 17.76
C SER A 3 -2.24 8.86 16.80
N GLU A 4 -1.06 9.06 17.37
CA GLU A 4 0.21 9.30 16.69
C GLU A 4 0.32 8.47 15.40
N ARG A 5 0.24 9.16 14.27
CA ARG A 5 0.56 8.57 12.96
C ARG A 5 2.07 8.45 12.87
N THR A 6 2.63 7.42 13.47
CA THR A 6 4.07 7.16 13.32
C THR A 6 4.35 6.92 11.83
N PRO A 7 5.21 7.73 11.19
CA PRO A 7 5.63 7.48 9.81
C PRO A 7 6.30 6.10 9.73
N LEU A 8 6.16 5.41 8.60
CA LEU A 8 6.85 4.14 8.39
C LEU A 8 8.36 4.32 8.60
N SER A 9 8.94 3.50 9.47
CA SER A 9 10.38 3.47 9.65
C SER A 9 11.04 2.84 8.41
N ASP A 10 12.35 3.07 8.24
CA ASP A 10 13.10 2.42 7.17
C ASP A 10 13.08 0.89 7.31
N SER A 11 13.11 0.38 8.55
CA SER A 11 12.99 -1.06 8.81
C SER A 11 11.65 -1.65 8.42
N ASP A 12 10.55 -0.91 8.60
CA ASP A 12 9.23 -1.37 8.15
C ASP A 12 9.17 -1.46 6.62
N LEU A 13 9.77 -0.47 5.94
CA LEU A 13 9.85 -0.43 4.49
C LEU A 13 10.74 -1.57 3.96
N ASP A 14 11.87 -1.85 4.61
CA ASP A 14 12.73 -3.00 4.28
C ASP A 14 11.95 -4.33 4.30
N VAL A 15 11.14 -4.55 5.33
CA VAL A 15 10.31 -5.77 5.46
C VAL A 15 9.30 -5.85 4.32
N ILE A 16 8.62 -4.74 3.99
CA ILE A 16 7.62 -4.69 2.92
C ILE A 16 8.26 -4.96 1.55
N PHE A 17 9.39 -4.33 1.25
CA PHE A 17 10.08 -4.52 -0.03
C PHE A 17 10.60 -5.95 -0.18
N ARG A 18 11.20 -6.52 0.86
CA ARG A 18 11.63 -7.94 0.85
C ARG A 18 10.46 -8.90 0.68
N ALA A 19 9.35 -8.68 1.36
CA ALA A 19 8.14 -9.50 1.22
C ALA A 19 7.53 -9.42 -0.19
N SER A 20 7.83 -8.34 -0.93
CA SER A 20 7.44 -8.14 -2.32
C SER A 20 8.50 -8.62 -3.32
N GLU A 21 9.57 -9.28 -2.84
CA GLU A 21 10.71 -9.72 -3.64
C GLU A 21 11.43 -8.58 -4.39
N LEU A 22 11.30 -7.34 -3.88
CA LEU A 22 11.95 -6.16 -4.44
C LEU A 22 13.29 -5.92 -3.74
N MET A 23 14.36 -5.94 -4.52
CA MET A 23 15.68 -5.47 -4.10
C MET A 23 15.87 -4.02 -4.51
N ILE A 24 16.02 -3.13 -3.53
CA ILE A 24 16.26 -1.70 -3.79
C ILE A 24 17.78 -1.44 -3.73
N PRO A 25 18.40 -0.95 -4.82
CA PRO A 25 19.80 -0.52 -4.82
C PRO A 25 20.07 0.54 -3.75
N ASP A 26 21.24 0.46 -3.10
CA ASP A 26 21.57 1.34 -1.97
C ASP A 26 21.59 2.83 -2.34
N ASP A 27 22.00 3.16 -3.56
CA ASP A 27 22.00 4.52 -4.11
C ASP A 27 20.59 5.08 -4.33
N LEU A 28 19.59 4.21 -4.51
CA LEU A 28 18.19 4.59 -4.75
C LEU A 28 17.32 4.53 -3.48
N LYS A 29 17.78 3.86 -2.42
CA LYS A 29 16.99 3.62 -1.19
C LYS A 29 16.35 4.88 -0.64
N ALA A 30 17.13 5.94 -0.45
CA ALA A 30 16.62 7.18 0.14
C ALA A 30 15.42 7.76 -0.64
N GLY A 31 15.52 7.79 -1.97
CA GLY A 31 14.45 8.30 -2.84
C GLY A 31 13.23 7.38 -2.85
N VAL A 32 13.44 6.07 -2.95
CA VAL A 32 12.35 5.07 -2.93
C VAL A 32 11.59 5.11 -1.61
N TYR A 33 12.29 5.28 -0.48
CA TYR A 33 11.68 5.24 0.85
C TYR A 33 10.88 6.51 1.13
N ALA A 34 11.37 7.66 0.67
CA ALA A 34 10.61 8.90 0.67
C ALA A 34 9.32 8.75 -0.15
N ALA A 35 9.41 8.27 -1.40
CA ALA A 35 8.26 8.08 -2.26
C ALA A 35 7.24 7.09 -1.67
N ALA A 36 7.70 6.00 -1.04
CA ALA A 36 6.82 5.03 -0.40
C ALA A 36 6.03 5.62 0.78
N ARG A 37 6.65 6.50 1.57
CA ARG A 37 5.96 7.22 2.65
C ARG A 37 4.91 8.17 2.10
N ASP A 38 5.25 8.92 1.06
CA ASP A 38 4.33 9.87 0.44
C ASP A 38 3.12 9.14 -0.16
N LEU A 39 3.35 8.03 -0.87
CA LEU A 39 2.28 7.17 -1.38
C LEU A 39 1.39 6.64 -0.26
N LYS A 40 1.97 6.20 0.87
CA LYS A 40 1.19 5.76 2.02
C LYS A 40 0.34 6.90 2.61
N GLN A 41 0.80 8.14 2.58
CA GLN A 41 -0.02 9.28 3.00
C GLN A 41 -1.15 9.55 2.01
N VAL A 42 -0.86 9.55 0.71
CA VAL A 42 -1.87 9.80 -0.35
C VAL A 42 -2.96 8.74 -0.34
N THR A 43 -2.62 7.46 -0.15
CA THR A 43 -3.62 6.37 -0.08
C THR A 43 -4.62 6.54 1.07
N GLN A 44 -4.29 7.31 2.11
CA GLN A 44 -5.25 7.63 3.18
C GLN A 44 -6.37 8.53 2.68
N LEU A 45 -6.12 9.40 1.70
CA LEU A 45 -7.13 10.24 1.07
C LEU A 45 -8.14 9.42 0.26
N LEU A 46 -7.73 8.22 -0.18
CA LEU A 46 -8.59 7.29 -0.91
C LEU A 46 -9.43 6.41 0.01
N ARG A 47 -9.27 6.50 1.34
CA ARG A 47 -10.14 5.80 2.29
C ARG A 47 -11.50 6.50 2.33
N GLN A 48 -12.42 6.05 1.48
CA GLN A 48 -13.84 6.32 1.66
C GLN A 48 -14.41 5.43 2.77
N PRO A 49 -15.56 5.78 3.38
CA PRO A 49 -16.31 4.85 4.22
C PRO A 49 -16.57 3.59 3.38
N ARG A 50 -16.00 2.45 3.80
CA ARG A 50 -16.27 1.18 3.13
C ARG A 50 -17.71 0.79 3.47
N THR A 51 -18.65 1.23 2.65
CA THR A 51 -20.05 0.82 2.74
C THR A 51 -20.20 -0.55 2.06
N ALA A 52 -21.21 -1.32 2.45
CA ALA A 52 -21.49 -2.63 1.84
C ALA A 52 -21.73 -2.56 0.33
N ALA A 53 -22.00 -1.38 -0.23
CA ALA A 53 -22.20 -1.12 -1.66
C ALA A 53 -20.90 -0.78 -2.42
N SER A 54 -19.75 -0.71 -1.74
CA SER A 54 -18.45 -0.52 -2.40
C SER A 54 -17.96 -1.85 -2.97
N GLU A 55 -18.66 -2.38 -3.96
CA GLU A 55 -18.19 -3.52 -4.73
C GLU A 55 -16.91 -3.15 -5.51
N PRO A 56 -15.93 -4.07 -5.66
CA PRO A 56 -14.78 -3.83 -6.50
C PRO A 56 -15.23 -3.52 -7.94
N SER A 57 -14.62 -2.50 -8.56
CA SER A 57 -14.94 -2.07 -9.93
C SER A 57 -14.94 -3.22 -10.96
N ASN A 58 -14.12 -4.25 -10.73
CA ASN A 58 -14.09 -5.46 -11.55
C ASN A 58 -14.43 -6.69 -10.70
N ILE A 59 -15.54 -7.35 -11.03
CA ILE A 59 -15.95 -8.64 -10.45
C ILE A 59 -15.74 -9.72 -11.50
N PHE A 60 -14.85 -10.68 -11.23
CA PHE A 60 -14.69 -11.86 -12.08
C PHE A 60 -15.69 -12.93 -11.65
N SER A 61 -16.55 -13.38 -12.58
CA SER A 61 -17.47 -14.49 -12.34
C SER A 61 -16.96 -15.75 -13.05
N LEU A 62 -16.84 -16.84 -12.30
CA LEU A 62 -16.52 -18.16 -12.87
C LEU A 62 -17.73 -18.69 -13.64
N ILE A 63 -17.73 -18.52 -14.97
CA ILE A 63 -18.75 -19.11 -15.83
C ILE A 63 -18.44 -20.61 -15.95
N ARG A 64 -19.13 -21.45 -15.17
CA ARG A 64 -19.07 -22.90 -15.31
C ARG A 64 -19.95 -23.31 -16.49
N ARG A 65 -19.35 -23.76 -17.59
CA ARG A 65 -20.09 -24.42 -18.66
C ARG A 65 -20.44 -25.85 -18.21
N SER A 66 -21.73 -26.17 -18.20
CA SER A 66 -22.26 -27.53 -18.08
C SER A 66 -22.24 -28.23 -19.42
#